data_AF-A0A8S3BBT8-F1
#
_entry.id   AF-A0A8S3BBT8-F1
#
_cell.length_a   1.000
_cell.length_b   1.000
_cell.length_c   1.000
_cell.angle_alpha   90.00
_cell.angle_beta   90.00
_cell.angle_gamma   90.00
#
_symmetry.space_group_name_H-M   'P 1'
#
loop_
_entity.id
_entity.type
_entity.pdbx_description
1 polymer ?
#
loop_
_entity_poly.entity_id
_entity_poly.type
_entity_poly.pdbx_seq_one_letter_code
_entity_poly.pdbx_strand_id
1 'polypeptide(L)' 'IDDLYVVSGVGAVVSGTTLKGIIKIGDNLQLGPDPLGQFKIVQIRGIHRKRMPVDKCRGGQTASFA' A
#
# COMPACT_ATOMS: atom_id res chain seq x y z
N ILE A 1 9.04 -0.13 2.49
CA ILE A 1 8.40 -0.04 1.16
C ILE A 1 9.42 -0.60 0.21
N ASP A 2 9.07 -1.65 -0.52
CA ASP A 2 10.03 -2.35 -1.37
C ASP A 2 10.07 -1.65 -2.74
N ASP A 3 8.91 -1.35 -3.32
CA ASP A 3 8.81 -0.60 -4.57
C ASP A 3 7.60 0.35 -4.57
N LEU A 4 7.72 1.47 -5.27
CA LEU A 4 6.66 2.44 -5.54
C LEU A 4 6.52 2.64 -7.04
N TYR A 5 5.32 2.37 -7.57
CA TYR A 5 4.98 2.55 -8.98
C TYR A 5 3.88 3.61 -9.11
N VAL A 6 3.93 4.41 -10.16
CA VAL A 6 2.83 5.33 -10.50
C VAL A 6 2.21 4.85 -11.80
N VAL A 7 0.98 4.35 -11.71
CA VAL A 7 0.24 3.81 -12.86
C VAL A 7 -0.81 4.82 -13.27
N SER A 8 -0.78 5.22 -14.54
CA SER A 8 -1.76 6.16 -15.10
C SER A 8 -3.18 5.61 -14.96
N GLY A 9 -4.08 6.39 -14.35
CA GLY A 9 -5.47 5.99 -14.07
C GLY A 9 -5.71 5.29 -12.73
N VAL A 10 -4.69 4.66 -12.12
CA VAL A 10 -4.80 3.98 -10.81
C VAL A 10 -4.26 4.87 -9.69
N GLY A 11 -3.08 5.47 -9.90
CA GLY A 11 -2.37 6.27 -8.91
C GLY A 11 -1.07 5.60 -8.45
N ALA A 12 -0.68 5.88 -7.22
CA ALA A 12 0.51 5.30 -6.60
C ALA A 12 0.22 3.88 -6.10
N VAL A 13 0.94 2.90 -6.64
CA VAL A 13 0.89 1.50 -6.26
C VAL A 13 2.16 1.16 -5.49
N VAL A 14 2.01 0.62 -4.29
CA VAL A 14 3.10 0.34 -3.36
C VAL A 14 3.23 -1.17 -3.17
N SER A 15 4.42 -1.70 -3.42
CA SER A 15 4.81 -3.06 -3.05
C SER A 15 5.46 -3.04 -1.68
N GLY A 16 5.01 -3.93 -0.79
CA GLY A 16 5.68 -4.06 0.49
C GLY A 16 5.19 -5.20 1.37
N THR A 17 5.93 -5.43 2.45
CA THR A 17 5.51 -6.31 3.53
C THR A 17 4.85 -5.50 4.64
N THR A 18 3.62 -5.86 5.00
CA THR A 18 2.96 -5.29 6.17
C THR A 18 3.68 -5.82 7.41
N LEU A 19 4.39 -4.96 8.15
CA LEU A 19 5.13 -5.40 9.34
C LEU A 19 4.20 -5.70 10.52
N LYS A 20 3.19 -4.86 10.72
CA LYS A 20 2.23 -4.95 11.83
C LYS A 20 0.87 -4.40 11.43
N GLY A 21 -0.16 -4.78 12.18
CA GLY A 21 -1.53 -4.31 11.98
C GLY A 21 -2.31 -5.07 10.91
N ILE A 22 -3.43 -4.48 10.50
CA ILE A 22 -4.32 -5.00 9.46
C ILE A 22 -4.64 -3.82 8.54
N ILE A 23 -4.38 -3.98 7.25
CA ILE A 23 -4.71 -3.00 6.21
C ILE A 23 -5.91 -3.55 5.45
N LYS A 24 -6.94 -2.72 5.24
CA LYS A 24 -8.12 -3.06 4.45
C LYS A 24 -8.29 -2.11 3.28
N ILE A 25 -9.04 -2.57 2.28
CA ILE A 25 -9.51 -1.69 1.20
C ILE A 25 -10.34 -0.56 1.82
N GLY A 26 -10.06 0.68 1.40
CA GLY A 26 -10.69 1.90 1.89
C GLY A 26 -9.89 2.62 2.98
N ASP A 27 -8.90 1.95 3.60
CA ASP A 27 -8.09 2.57 4.66
C ASP A 27 -7.19 3.68 4.09
N ASN A 28 -6.96 4.71 4.90
CA ASN A 28 -6.02 5.78 4.60
C ASN A 28 -4.67 5.47 5.28
N LEU A 29 -3.62 5.26 4.48
CA LEU A 29 -2.26 5.07 4.93
C LEU A 29 -1.42 6.32 4.71
N GLN A 30 -0.28 6.40 5.39
CA GLN A 30 0.70 7.46 5.21
C GLN A 30 1.91 6.92 4.44
N LEU A 31 2.14 7.45 3.25
CA LEU A 31 3.30 7.18 2.41
C LEU A 31 4.39 8.22 2.71
N GLY A 32 5.55 7.76 3.19
CA GLY A 32 6.67 8.65 3.49
C GLY A 32 7.78 7.98 4.29
N PRO A 33 8.78 8.75 4.74
CA PRO A 33 8.94 10.20 4.56
C PRO A 33 9.48 10.57 3.17
N ASP A 34 8.94 11.62 2.56
CA ASP A 34 9.52 12.30 1.38
C ASP A 34 10.87 12.96 1.77
N PRO A 35 11.75 13.40 0.84
CA PRO A 35 13.02 14.06 1.20
C PRO A 35 12.87 15.30 2.11
N LEU A 36 11.67 15.88 2.17
CA LEU A 36 11.31 16.98 3.08
C LEU A 36 10.80 16.52 4.45
N GLY A 37 10.80 15.21 4.74
CA GLY A 37 10.29 14.62 5.97
C GLY A 37 8.75 14.51 6.04
N GLN A 38 8.05 14.82 4.94
CA GLN A 38 6.59 14.83 4.91
C GLN A 38 6.01 13.45 4.60
N PHE A 39 4.84 13.18 5.16
CA PHE A 39 4.04 11.99 4.85
C PHE A 39 2.82 12.40 4.03
N LYS A 40 2.59 11.68 2.94
CA LYS A 40 1.42 11.86 2.09
C LYS A 40 0.37 10.84 2.44
N ILE A 41 -0.86 11.27 2.70
CA ILE A 41 -1.97 10.35 2.92
C ILE A 41 -2.37 9.73 1.56
N VAL A 42 -2.46 8.42 1.52
CA VAL A 42 -2.89 7.62 0.36
C VAL A 42 -4.01 6.69 0.79
N GLN A 43 -5.08 6.63 0.02
CA GLN A 43 -6.19 5.71 0.27
C GLN A 43 -5.96 4.40 -0.48
N ILE A 44 -6.14 3.28 0.20
CA ILE A 44 -6.04 1.95 -0.40
C ILE A 44 -7.32 1.68 -1.19
N ARG A 45 -7.19 1.59 -2.52
CA ARG A 45 -8.26 1.24 -3.46
C ARG A 45 -8.27 -0.24 -3.77
N GLY A 46 -7.13 -0.91 -3.67
CA GLY A 46 -7.04 -2.35 -3.90
C GLY A 46 -5.85 -2.99 -3.20
N ILE A 47 -6.01 -4.24 -2.80
CA ILE A 47 -4.94 -5.05 -2.22
C ILE A 47 -4.81 -6.33 -3.04
N HIS A 48 -3.60 -6.62 -3.49
CA HIS A 48 -3.28 -7.81 -4.25
C HIS A 48 -2.22 -8.64 -3.53
N ARG A 49 -2.48 -9.93 -3.35
CA ARG A 49 -1.52 -10.88 -2.78
C ARG A 49 -1.35 -12.07 -3.71
N LYS A 50 -0.12 -12.38 -4.11
CA LYS A 50 0.18 -13.45 -5.09
C LYS A 50 -0.69 -13.35 -6.36
N ARG A 51 -0.89 -12.13 -6.88
CA ARG A 51 -1.76 -11.83 -8.04
C ARG A 51 -3.26 -12.09 -7.83
N MET A 52 -3.70 -12.32 -6.60
CA MET A 52 -5.12 -12.45 -6.25
C MET A 52 -5.59 -11.20 -5.49
N PRO A 53 -6.74 -10.60 -5.84
CA PRO A 53 -7.33 -9.53 -5.05
C PRO A 53 -7.76 -10.05 -3.68
N VAL A 54 -7.52 -9.27 -2.64
CA VAL A 54 -7.90 -9.59 -1.25
C VAL A 54 -8.46 -8.35 -0.57
N ASP A 55 -9.38 -8.54 0.39
CA ASP A 55 -10.00 -7.39 1.08
C ASP A 55 -9.13 -6.83 2.21
N LYS A 56 -8.17 -7.63 2.69
CA LYS A 56 -7.30 -7.27 3.82
C LYS A 56 -5.94 -7.97 3.78
N CYS A 57 -4.93 -7.27 4.29
CA CYS A 57 -3.58 -7.78 4.53
C CYS A 57 -3.26 -7.70 6.03
N ARG A 58 -2.62 -8.73 6.59
CA ARG A 58 -2.19 -8.74 8.00
C ARG A 58 -0.67 -8.58 8.11
N GLY A 59 -0.22 -8.13 9.28
CA GLY A 59 1.20 -8.15 9.66
C GLY A 59 1.89 -9.48 9.36
N GLY A 60 3.07 -9.43 8.78
CA GLY A 60 3.85 -10.57 8.29
C GLY A 60 3.54 -11.00 6.85
N GLN A 61 2.60 -10.34 6.16
CA GLN A 61 2.24 -10.69 4.77
C GLN A 61 2.78 -9.67 3.77
N THR A 62 3.29 -10.18 2.65
CA THR A 62 3.66 -9.38 1.48
C THR A 62 2.44 -9.21 0.58
N ALA A 63 2.14 -7.97 0.22
CA ALA A 63 1.05 -7.60 -0.68
C ALA A 63 1.40 -6.33 -1.46
N SER A 64 0.68 -6.10 -2.54
CA SER A 64 0.72 -4.87 -3.32
C SER A 64 -0.54 -4.06 -3.04
N PHE A 65 -0.38 -2.78 -2.77
CA PHE A 65 -1.43 -1.84 -2.42
C PHE A 65 -1.56 -0.82 -3.56
N ALA A 66 -2.77 -0.65 -4.09
CA ALA A 66 -3.10 0.32 -5.13
C ALA A 66 -4.13 1.33 -4.61
#